data_AF-A0A0N5CFW6-F1
#
_entry.id   AF-A0A0N5CFW6-F1
#
_cell.length_a   1.000
_cell.length_b   1.000
_cell.length_c   1.000
_cell.angle_alpha   90.00
_cell.angle_beta   90.00
_cell.angle_gamma   90.00
#
_symmetry.space_group_name_H-M   'P 1'
#
loop_
_entity.id
_entity.type
_entity.pdbx_description
1 polymer ?
#
loop_
_entity_poly.entity_id
_entity_poly.type
_entity_poly.pdbx_seq_one_letter_code
_entity_poly.pdbx_strand_id
1 'polypeptide(L)'
;MKLTDKYFYFILLSIPSFAIQTKNFESQLYEDLLYDYNKIPRPVKNSSDILLVHVGASLIRIIDVDEKNQILTTNVWLEMNWIDAKLQWDPKKYGGIKTLHIPSDL
;
A
#
# COMPACT_ATOMS: atom_id res chain seq x y z
N MET A 1 -55.38 12.41 -20.82
CA MET A 1 -53.95 12.24 -20.47
C MET A 1 -53.31 13.61 -20.57
N LYS A 2 -52.94 14.23 -19.43
CA LYS A 2 -52.66 15.67 -19.37
C LYS A 2 -51.27 15.95 -19.94
N LEU A 3 -51.14 17.04 -20.70
CA LEU A 3 -49.91 17.46 -21.38
C LEU A 3 -48.68 17.50 -20.44
N THR A 4 -48.92 17.77 -19.16
CA THR A 4 -47.93 17.81 -18.07
C THR A 4 -47.15 16.51 -17.89
N ASP A 5 -47.79 15.37 -18.11
CA ASP A 5 -47.16 14.06 -17.88
C ASP A 5 -46.12 13.77 -18.98
N LYS A 6 -46.36 14.25 -20.21
CA LYS A 6 -45.48 14.03 -21.37
C LYS A 6 -44.15 14.77 -21.23
N TYR A 7 -44.16 15.98 -20.67
CA TYR A 7 -42.94 16.76 -20.44
C TYR A 7 -42.10 16.20 -19.28
N PHE A 8 -42.76 15.62 -18.27
CA PHE A 8 -42.08 15.00 -17.14
C PHE A 8 -41.20 13.80 -17.57
N TYR A 9 -41.72 12.92 -18.43
CA TYR A 9 -40.92 11.81 -18.98
C TYR A 9 -39.80 12.27 -19.94
N PHE A 10 -40.02 13.36 -20.68
CA PHE A 10 -38.99 13.94 -21.55
C PHE A 10 -37.79 14.50 -20.76
N ILE A 11 -38.04 15.10 -19.59
CA ILE A 11 -36.98 15.62 -18.71
C ILE A 11 -36.13 14.46 -18.15
N LEU A 12 -36.75 13.35 -17.75
CA LEU A 12 -36.07 12.19 -17.18
C LEU A 12 -35.16 11.46 -18.19
N LEU A 13 -35.51 11.49 -19.48
CA LEU A 13 -34.71 10.94 -20.60
C LEU A 13 -33.57 11.87 -21.06
N SER A 14 -33.58 13.14 -20.65
CA SER A 14 -32.60 14.14 -21.06
C SER A 14 -31.43 14.31 -20.08
N ILE A 15 -31.39 13.56 -18.98
CA ILE A 15 -30.27 13.57 -18.05
C ILE A 15 -29.12 12.81 -18.73
N PRO A 16 -28.05 13.48 -19.18
CA PRO A 16 -26.90 12.77 -19.73
C PRO A 16 -26.31 11.92 -18.61
N SER A 17 -26.20 10.61 -18.82
CA SER A 17 -25.38 9.74 -17.97
C SER A 17 -23.94 10.21 -18.10
N PHE A 18 -23.49 11.04 -17.17
CA PHE A 18 -22.08 11.30 -16.98
C PHE A 18 -21.45 10.04 -16.41
N ALA A 19 -20.77 9.27 -17.27
CA ALA A 19 -19.84 8.27 -16.82
C ALA A 19 -18.66 8.99 -16.16
N ILE A 20 -18.65 9.03 -14.83
CA ILE A 20 -17.49 9.51 -14.07
C ILE A 20 -16.42 8.42 -14.21
N GLN A 21 -15.43 8.63 -15.07
CA GLN A 21 -14.26 7.78 -15.11
C GLN A 21 -13.41 8.09 -13.87
N THR A 22 -13.56 7.26 -12.84
CA THR A 22 -12.71 7.36 -11.64
C THR A 22 -11.33 6.82 -11.99
N LYS A 23 -10.34 7.71 -12.03
CA LYS A 23 -8.94 7.31 -12.20
C LYS A 23 -8.50 6.60 -10.92
N ASN A 24 -8.26 5.29 -10.99
CA ASN A 24 -7.76 4.51 -9.87
C ASN A 24 -6.24 4.72 -9.73
N PHE A 25 -5.87 5.80 -9.04
CA PHE A 25 -4.47 6.18 -8.84
C PHE A 25 -3.68 5.17 -7.99
N GLU A 26 -4.34 4.44 -7.08
CA GLU A 26 -3.69 3.48 -6.21
C GLU A 26 -3.25 2.24 -7.00
N SER A 27 -4.14 1.68 -7.82
CA SER A 27 -3.78 0.57 -8.71
C SER A 27 -2.74 0.99 -9.74
N GLN A 28 -2.83 2.21 -10.30
CA GLN A 28 -1.81 2.71 -11.22
C GLN A 28 -0.44 2.84 -10.55
N LEU A 29 -0.38 3.40 -9.34
CA LEU A 29 0.86 3.51 -8.59
C LEU A 29 1.45 2.13 -8.28
N TYR A 30 0.60 1.18 -7.88
CA TYR A 30 1.00 -0.19 -7.60
C TYR A 30 1.66 -0.84 -8.82
N GLU A 31 1.01 -0.80 -9.98
CA GLU A 31 1.56 -1.34 -11.23
C GLU A 31 2.85 -0.61 -11.64
N ASP A 32 2.87 0.72 -11.60
CA ASP A 32 4.05 1.51 -11.99
C ASP A 32 5.28 1.20 -11.11
N LEU A 33 5.08 1.00 -9.80
CA LEU A 33 6.16 0.71 -8.87
C LEU A 33 6.66 -0.74 -8.98
N LEU A 34 5.76 -1.69 -9.28
CA LEU A 34 6.05 -3.13 -9.17
C LEU A 34 6.28 -3.84 -10.50
N TYR A 35 5.97 -3.23 -11.64
CA TYR A 35 6.07 -3.82 -12.98
C TYR A 35 7.41 -4.54 -13.27
N ASP A 36 8.53 -3.97 -12.81
CA ASP A 36 9.88 -4.56 -12.95
C ASP A 36 10.66 -4.51 -11.61
N TYR A 37 9.93 -4.60 -10.50
CA TYR A 37 10.56 -4.56 -9.19
C TYR A 37 11.10 -5.94 -8.79
N ASN A 38 12.43 -6.09 -8.85
CA ASN A 38 13.11 -7.28 -8.33
C ASN A 38 13.43 -7.13 -6.84
N LYS A 39 12.81 -7.99 -6.02
CA LYS A 39 12.95 -8.04 -4.55
C LYS A 39 14.25 -8.67 -4.04
N ILE A 40 15.00 -9.38 -4.89
CA ILE A 40 16.22 -10.11 -4.50
C ILE A 40 17.39 -9.17 -4.17
N PRO A 41 17.78 -8.21 -5.04
CA PRO A 41 18.91 -7.34 -4.76
C PRO A 41 18.58 -6.30 -3.68
N ARG A 42 19.62 -5.90 -2.94
CA ARG A 42 19.52 -4.81 -1.94
C ARG A 42 19.03 -3.51 -2.60
N PRO A 43 17.97 -2.85 -2.09
CA PRO A 43 17.34 -1.70 -2.73
C PRO A 43 18.09 -0.38 -2.49
N VAL A 44 19.31 -0.29 -3.02
CA VAL A 44 20.16 0.91 -3.01
C VAL A 44 20.42 1.42 -4.42
N LYS A 45 20.75 2.71 -4.56
CA LYS A 45 21.10 3.30 -5.87
C LYS A 45 22.49 2.86 -6.33
N ASN A 46 23.48 2.94 -5.44
CA ASN A 46 24.84 2.47 -5.71
C ASN A 46 25.18 1.27 -4.83
N SER A 47 26.00 0.35 -5.34
CA SER A 47 26.47 -0.82 -4.58
C SER A 47 27.33 -0.44 -3.37
N SER A 48 27.97 0.73 -3.39
CA SER A 48 28.77 1.23 -2.27
C SER A 48 27.93 1.82 -1.13
N ASP A 49 26.64 2.10 -1.36
CA ASP A 49 25.79 2.75 -0.36
C ASP A 49 25.39 1.75 0.74
N ILE A 50 25.13 2.25 1.94
CA ILE A 50 24.60 1.46 3.06
C ILE A 50 23.07 1.45 3.04
N LEU A 51 22.48 0.32 3.44
CA LEU A 51 21.04 0.24 3.73
C LEU A 51 20.88 0.20 5.26
N LEU A 52 20.32 1.26 5.84
CA LEU A 52 20.06 1.32 7.27
C LEU A 52 18.71 0.68 7.59
N VAL A 53 18.73 -0.40 8.37
CA VAL A 53 17.53 -1.09 8.85
C VAL A 53 17.33 -0.76 10.33
N HIS A 54 16.20 -0.14 10.65
CA HIS A 54 15.79 0.09 12.03
C HIS A 54 14.98 -1.10 12.48
N VAL A 55 15.42 -1.75 13.56
CA VAL A 55 14.73 -2.90 14.14
C VAL A 55 14.22 -2.51 15.52
N GLY A 56 12.92 -2.69 15.74
CA GLY A 56 12.25 -2.56 17.03
C GLY A 56 11.68 -3.91 17.43
N ALA A 57 11.71 -4.20 18.73
CA ALA A 57 11.05 -5.38 19.28
C ALA A 57 10.30 -4.98 20.54
N SER A 58 9.03 -5.37 20.59
CA SER A 58 8.16 -5.17 21.75
C SER A 58 7.77 -6.53 22.31
N LEU A 59 8.18 -6.81 23.54
CA LEU A 59 7.81 -8.05 24.22
C LEU A 59 6.31 -8.05 24.50
N ILE A 60 5.62 -9.08 23.99
CA ILE A 60 4.19 -9.28 24.28
C ILE A 60 4.04 -10.16 25.52
N ARG A 61 4.71 -11.32 25.52
CA ARG A 61 4.58 -12.30 26.62
C ARG A 61 5.81 -13.20 26.74
N ILE A 62 6.15 -13.57 27.97
CA ILE A 62 7.02 -14.72 28.25
C ILE A 62 6.14 -15.97 28.29
N ILE A 63 6.44 -16.96 27.45
CA ILE A 63 5.68 -18.21 27.34
C ILE A 63 6.21 -19.25 28.32
N ASP A 64 7.53 -19.45 28.33
CA ASP A 64 8.18 -20.46 29.15
C ASP A 64 9.65 -20.10 29.41
N VAL A 65 10.20 -20.61 30.52
CA VAL A 65 11.61 -20.46 30.92
C VAL A 65 12.14 -21.82 31.34
N ASP A 66 13.05 -22.39 30.56
CA ASP A 66 13.79 -23.59 30.91
C ASP A 66 15.17 -23.20 31.43
N GLU A 67 15.28 -23.05 32.74
CA GLU A 67 16.53 -22.65 33.41
C GLU A 67 17.63 -23.70 33.30
N LYS A 68 17.28 -24.99 33.25
CA LYS A 68 18.28 -26.06 33.14
C LYS A 68 18.96 -26.03 31.78
N ASN A 69 18.18 -25.79 30.72
CA ASN A 69 18.67 -25.75 29.34
C ASN A 69 18.97 -24.32 28.84
N GLN A 70 18.74 -23.28 29.66
CA GLN A 70 18.96 -21.86 29.34
C GLN A 70 18.13 -21.39 28.14
N ILE A 71 16.88 -21.82 28.05
CA ILE A 71 15.96 -21.47 26.95
C ILE A 71 14.86 -20.54 27.47
N LEU A 72 14.66 -19.42 26.78
CA LEU A 72 13.56 -18.48 27.00
C LEU A 72 12.65 -18.49 25.78
N THR A 73 11.40 -18.92 25.95
CA THR A 73 10.38 -18.89 24.89
C THR A 73 9.49 -17.68 25.10
N THR A 74 9.44 -16.76 24.13
CA THR A 74 8.63 -15.52 24.21
C THR A 74 7.86 -15.25 22.94
N ASN A 75 6.78 -14.47 23.06
CA ASN A 75 6.08 -13.86 21.94
C ASN A 75 6.48 -12.38 21.86
N VAL A 76 6.95 -11.94 20.70
CA VAL A 76 7.44 -10.59 20.46
C VAL A 76 6.78 -10.02 19.20
N TRP A 77 6.46 -8.73 19.25
CA TRP A 77 6.16 -7.96 18.04
C TRP A 77 7.48 -7.43 17.49
N LEU A 78 7.83 -7.84 16.26
CA LEU A 78 9.04 -7.40 15.58
C LEU A 78 8.67 -6.37 14.52
N GLU A 79 9.29 -5.19 14.59
CA GLU A 79 9.10 -4.11 13.62
C GLU A 79 10.42 -3.84 12.91
N MET A 80 10.36 -3.68 11.59
CA MET A 80 11.53 -3.38 10.77
C MET A 80 11.19 -2.28 9.78
N ASN A 81 12.03 -1.25 9.72
CA ASN A 81 11.84 -0.10 8.84
C ASN A 81 13.14 0.24 8.10
N TRP A 82 13.07 0.33 6.77
CA TRP A 82 14.14 0.79 5.91
C TRP A 82 13.58 1.61 4.74
N ILE A 83 14.44 2.35 4.05
CA ILE A 83 14.07 3.11 2.84
C ILE A 83 14.47 2.30 1.62
N ASP A 84 13.50 2.02 0.77
CA ASP A 84 13.73 1.45 -0.57
C ASP A 84 14.00 2.57 -1.58
N ALA A 85 15.11 2.49 -2.31
CA ALA A 85 15.48 3.50 -3.29
C ALA A 85 14.63 3.46 -4.58
N LYS A 86 13.98 2.33 -4.87
CA LYS A 86 13.19 2.10 -6.10
C LYS A 86 11.70 2.33 -5.88
N LEU A 87 11.19 2.08 -4.67
CA LEU A 87 9.78 2.29 -4.33
C LEU A 87 9.51 3.73 -3.88
N GLN A 88 9.74 4.70 -4.77
CA GLN A 88 9.55 6.13 -4.51
C GLN A 88 8.70 6.76 -5.61
N TRP A 89 7.78 7.65 -5.23
CA TRP A 89 6.92 8.36 -6.18
C TRP A 89 6.68 9.81 -5.75
N ASP A 90 6.17 10.62 -6.69
CA ASP A 90 5.64 11.94 -6.39
C ASP A 90 4.12 11.84 -6.13
N PRO A 91 3.64 12.08 -4.89
CA PRO A 91 2.23 12.02 -4.56
C PRO A 91 1.33 12.85 -5.48
N LYS A 92 1.83 13.97 -6.03
CA LYS A 92 1.04 14.85 -6.92
C LYS A 92 0.62 14.15 -8.22
N LYS A 93 1.37 13.15 -8.68
CA LYS A 93 1.06 12.38 -9.90
C LYS A 93 -0.02 11.32 -9.68
N TYR A 94 -0.22 10.90 -8.43
CA TYR A 94 -1.09 9.79 -8.04
C TYR A 94 -2.20 10.23 -7.07
N GLY A 95 -2.82 11.39 -7.33
CA GLY A 95 -3.97 11.84 -6.53
C GLY A 95 -3.67 12.19 -5.07
N GLY A 96 -2.39 12.41 -4.72
CA GLY A 96 -1.96 12.75 -3.37
C GLY A 96 -1.69 11.56 -2.45
N ILE A 97 -1.63 10.34 -2.98
CA ILE A 97 -1.34 9.12 -2.21
C ILE A 97 0.06 9.23 -1.58
N LYS A 98 0.14 9.02 -0.26
CA LYS A 98 1.40 9.05 0.53
C LYS A 98 1.81 7.69 1.08
N THR A 99 0.87 6.77 1.17
CA THR A 99 1.09 5.42 1.70
C THR A 99 0.43 4.44 0.75
N LEU A 100 1.15 3.38 0.40
CA LEU A 100 0.66 2.26 -0.38
C LEU A 100 0.94 0.99 0.41
N HIS A 101 -0.04 0.11 0.52
CA HIS A 101 0.09 -1.17 1.21
C HIS A 101 0.36 -2.29 0.19
N ILE A 102 1.47 -2.99 0.38
CA ILE A 102 1.93 -4.05 -0.53
C ILE A 102 2.03 -5.36 0.26
N PRO A 103 1.50 -6.49 -0.25
CA PRO A 103 1.69 -7.80 0.36
C PRO A 103 3.17 -8.17 0.47
N SER A 104 3.57 -8.79 1.57
CA SER A 104 4.97 -9.16 1.80
C SER A 104 5.44 -10.35 0.96
N ASP A 105 4.51 -11.10 0.37
CA ASP A 105 4.69 -12.38 -0.31
C ASP A 105 4.72 -12.30 -1.85
N LEU A 106 4.75 -11.08 -2.43
CA LEU A 106 5.16 -10.87 -3.83
C LEU A 106 6.51 -11.53 -4.08
#